data_AF-A0A0C9Y939-F1
#
_entry.id   AF-A0A0C9Y939-F1
#
_cell.length_a   1.000
_cell.length_b   1.000
_cell.length_c   1.000
_cell.angle_alpha   90.00
_cell.angle_beta   90.00
_cell.angle_gamma   90.00
#
_symmetry.space_group_name_H-M   'P 1'
#
loop_
_entity.id
_entity.type
_entity.pdbx_description
1 polymer ?
#
loop_
_entity_poly.entity_id
_entity_poly.type
_entity_poly.pdbx_seq_one_letter_code
_entity_poly.pdbx_strand_id
1 'polypeptide(L)'
;MVEKNKHCLYITLQHLGELPGYHWALLLAPTLKNETADIGVRDSHLFQATNTVNLDHPQKPGSTVAAWHYEDKPANSLRSGNMIGRILVAKFSSTVPVTDLAKSIGMVVKSVRVVDDDANWTCRIWVEEALDALRALGDQYAVIPEVTYGGAVENRILEFGNEAMDKNRNSRKDIKHAKDLPHKAARPLRRVLVGEKIPDARESFLVRHIDDIKYSFVSW
;
A
#
# COMPACT_ATOMS: atom_id res chain seq x y z
N MET A 1 9.85 25.85 -1.38
CA MET A 1 9.00 25.28 -2.44
C MET A 1 7.87 24.52 -1.78
N VAL A 2 6.62 24.93 -2.01
CA VAL A 2 5.42 24.22 -1.54
C VAL A 2 5.40 22.86 -2.23
N GLU A 3 5.35 21.75 -1.50
CA GLU A 3 5.08 20.44 -2.11
C GLU A 3 3.70 20.51 -2.77
N LYS A 4 3.70 20.72 -4.10
CA LYS A 4 2.48 20.78 -4.89
C LYS A 4 1.75 19.44 -4.79
N ASN A 5 0.47 19.52 -4.45
CA ASN A 5 -0.57 18.48 -4.40
C ASN A 5 -0.20 17.13 -5.01
N LYS A 6 0.52 16.24 -4.32
CA LYS A 6 0.81 14.90 -4.89
C LYS A 6 -0.39 13.99 -4.67
N HIS A 7 -0.59 13.04 -5.57
CA HIS A 7 -1.43 11.86 -5.30
C HIS A 7 -0.54 10.74 -4.80
N CYS A 8 -1.07 9.90 -3.92
CA CYS A 8 -0.33 8.81 -3.29
C CYS A 8 -1.13 7.52 -3.47
N LEU A 9 -0.46 6.46 -3.89
CA LEU A 9 -1.01 5.11 -3.84
C LEU A 9 -0.53 4.44 -2.55
N TYR A 10 -1.48 3.89 -1.81
CA TYR A 10 -1.26 3.20 -0.56
C TYR A 10 -1.76 1.76 -0.66
N ILE A 11 -1.12 0.85 0.07
CA ILE A 11 -1.77 -0.35 0.58
C ILE A 11 -2.54 0.07 1.83
N THR A 12 -3.82 -0.24 1.92
CA THR A 12 -4.61 -0.05 3.14
C THR A 12 -4.77 -1.36 3.88
N LEU A 13 -4.66 -1.30 5.20
CA LEU A 13 -4.98 -2.41 6.08
C LEU A 13 -6.30 -2.11 6.78
N GLN A 14 -7.26 -3.02 6.66
CA GLN A 14 -8.54 -2.92 7.34
C GLN A 14 -8.72 -4.11 8.29
N HIS A 15 -9.22 -3.87 9.50
CA HIS A 15 -9.49 -4.96 10.45
C HIS A 15 -10.73 -5.75 10.02
N LEU A 16 -10.69 -7.07 10.24
CA LEU A 16 -11.77 -8.01 9.89
C LEU A 16 -12.65 -8.36 11.10
N GLY A 17 -12.75 -7.43 12.06
CA GLY A 17 -13.44 -7.67 13.33
C GLY A 17 -12.71 -8.70 14.19
N GLU A 18 -13.34 -9.84 14.44
CA GLU A 18 -12.80 -10.96 15.24
C GLU A 18 -11.92 -11.91 14.42
N LEU A 19 -11.93 -11.81 13.09
CA LEU A 19 -11.12 -12.66 12.24
C LEU A 19 -9.64 -12.21 12.27
N PRO A 20 -8.69 -13.16 12.29
CA PRO A 20 -7.27 -12.83 12.28
C PRO A 20 -6.86 -12.19 10.94
N GLY A 21 -5.83 -11.35 11.01
CA GLY A 21 -5.24 -10.70 9.85
C GLY A 21 -5.99 -9.43 9.42
N TYR A 22 -5.76 -9.05 8.17
CA TYR A 22 -6.20 -7.77 7.61
C TYR A 22 -6.77 -7.97 6.22
N HIS A 23 -7.80 -7.20 5.88
CA HIS A 23 -8.17 -7.00 4.49
C HIS A 23 -7.22 -5.99 3.85
N TRP A 24 -6.61 -6.39 2.74
CA TRP A 24 -5.68 -5.56 1.97
C TRP A 24 -6.41 -4.98 0.77
N ALA A 25 -6.13 -3.72 0.49
CA ALA A 25 -6.64 -3.04 -0.70
C ALA A 25 -5.66 -1.95 -1.16
N LEU A 26 -5.83 -1.46 -2.37
CA LEU A 26 -5.12 -0.31 -2.89
C LEU A 26 -5.98 0.95 -2.80
N LEU A 27 -5.43 2.04 -2.27
CA LEU A 27 -6.09 3.33 -2.18
C LEU A 27 -5.25 4.40 -2.88
N LEU A 28 -5.81 4.99 -3.93
CA LEU A 28 -5.30 6.23 -4.50
C LEU A 28 -5.96 7.40 -3.78
N ALA A 29 -5.18 8.21 -3.08
CA ALA A 29 -5.68 9.36 -2.32
C ALA A 29 -4.78 10.58 -2.53
N PRO A 30 -5.27 11.80 -2.24
CA PRO A 30 -4.40 12.95 -2.06
C PRO A 30 -3.32 12.67 -0.99
N THR A 31 -2.27 13.49 -0.94
CA THR A 31 -1.36 13.47 0.22
C THR A 31 -2.14 13.67 1.52
N LEU A 32 -1.69 13.06 2.62
CA LEU A 32 -2.33 13.16 3.94
C LEU A 32 -2.64 14.59 4.43
N LYS A 33 -1.89 15.59 3.95
CA LYS A 33 -2.11 17.02 4.27
C LYS A 33 -3.27 17.65 3.50
N ASN A 34 -3.61 17.09 2.34
CA ASN A 34 -4.57 17.63 1.38
C ASN A 34 -5.84 16.79 1.26
N GLU A 35 -5.86 15.61 1.86
CA GLU A 35 -7.06 14.78 1.93
C GLU A 35 -8.08 15.43 2.87
N THR A 36 -9.33 15.47 2.44
CA THR A 36 -10.41 16.11 3.16
C THR A 36 -10.72 15.40 4.48
N ALA A 37 -11.09 16.19 5.51
CA ALA A 37 -11.64 15.66 6.76
C ALA A 37 -13.15 15.41 6.67
N ASP A 38 -13.81 15.92 5.62
CA ASP A 38 -15.24 15.76 5.41
C ASP A 38 -15.56 14.35 4.90
N ILE A 39 -16.20 13.54 5.74
CA ILE A 39 -16.61 12.16 5.42
C ILE A 39 -17.63 12.06 4.27
N GLY A 40 -18.28 13.18 3.90
CA GLY A 40 -19.19 13.28 2.78
C GLY A 40 -18.47 13.37 1.43
N VAL A 41 -17.20 13.78 1.41
CA VAL A 41 -16.42 13.96 0.19
C VAL A 41 -15.66 12.68 -0.16
N ARG A 42 -15.79 12.21 -1.40
CA ARG A 42 -15.09 11.02 -1.92
C ARG A 42 -13.93 11.41 -2.83
N ASP A 43 -12.88 11.97 -2.25
CA ASP A 43 -11.69 12.49 -2.96
C ASP A 43 -10.61 11.42 -3.20
N SER A 44 -10.86 10.17 -2.81
CA SER A 44 -9.98 9.02 -2.99
C SER A 44 -10.63 7.95 -3.85
N HIS A 45 -9.87 6.95 -4.28
CA HIS A 45 -10.33 5.81 -5.06
C HIS A 45 -9.77 4.51 -4.51
N LEU A 46 -10.65 3.56 -4.21
CA LEU A 46 -10.30 2.25 -3.64
C LEU A 46 -10.38 1.18 -4.73
N PHE A 47 -9.40 0.28 -4.77
CA PHE A 47 -9.37 -0.92 -5.60
C PHE A 47 -9.13 -2.13 -4.69
N GLN A 48 -9.95 -3.16 -4.80
CA GLN A 48 -9.86 -4.33 -3.93
C GLN A 48 -10.41 -5.58 -4.60
N ALA A 49 -9.85 -6.74 -4.24
CA ALA A 49 -10.58 -7.99 -4.31
C ALA A 49 -11.23 -8.25 -2.95
N THR A 50 -12.54 -8.49 -2.92
CA THR A 50 -13.32 -8.72 -1.70
C THR A 50 -14.27 -9.88 -1.89
N ASN A 51 -14.63 -10.55 -0.80
CA ASN A 51 -15.69 -11.56 -0.75
C ASN A 51 -16.88 -11.07 0.10
N THR A 52 -17.11 -9.75 0.15
CA THR A 52 -18.25 -9.20 0.89
C THR A 52 -19.55 -9.43 0.11
N VAL A 53 -20.56 -10.02 0.75
CA VAL A 53 -21.88 -10.19 0.12
C VAL A 53 -22.57 -8.83 -0.02
N ASN A 54 -23.04 -8.52 -1.23
CA ASN A 54 -23.85 -7.35 -1.51
C ASN A 54 -24.91 -7.66 -2.59
N LEU A 55 -25.68 -6.66 -3.01
CA LEU A 55 -26.74 -6.85 -4.00
C LEU A 55 -26.23 -7.28 -5.37
N ASP A 56 -25.04 -6.81 -5.77
CA ASP A 56 -24.41 -7.13 -7.06
C ASP A 56 -23.65 -8.46 -6.99
N HIS A 57 -23.22 -8.86 -5.79
CA HIS A 57 -22.46 -10.08 -5.50
C HIS A 57 -23.14 -10.90 -4.39
N PRO A 58 -24.31 -11.50 -4.67
CA PRO A 58 -25.03 -12.30 -3.68
C PRO A 58 -24.30 -13.61 -3.37
N GLN A 59 -24.48 -14.11 -2.15
CA GLN A 59 -23.99 -15.43 -1.77
C GLN A 59 -24.70 -16.51 -2.60
N LYS A 60 -23.91 -17.41 -3.22
CA LYS A 60 -24.45 -18.52 -4.01
C LYS A 60 -25.26 -19.47 -3.10
N PRO A 61 -26.46 -19.90 -3.51
CA PRO A 61 -27.23 -20.88 -2.74
C PRO A 61 -26.41 -22.14 -2.44
N GLY A 62 -26.39 -22.56 -1.18
CA GLY A 62 -25.64 -23.75 -0.73
C GLY A 62 -24.15 -23.51 -0.48
N SER A 63 -23.60 -22.33 -0.78
CA SER A 63 -22.23 -21.99 -0.40
C SER A 63 -22.19 -21.39 1.01
N THR A 64 -21.22 -21.76 1.82
CA THR A 64 -20.92 -21.12 3.12
C THR A 64 -20.00 -19.91 2.98
N VAL A 65 -19.34 -19.75 1.83
CA VAL A 65 -18.37 -18.70 1.55
C VAL A 65 -18.83 -17.88 0.35
N ALA A 66 -18.71 -16.57 0.44
CA ALA A 66 -18.98 -15.67 -0.66
C ALA A 66 -17.84 -15.71 -1.70
N ALA A 67 -18.20 -15.58 -2.97
CA ALA A 67 -17.24 -15.52 -4.05
C ALA A 67 -16.41 -14.22 -3.97
N TRP A 68 -15.11 -14.34 -4.21
CA TRP A 68 -14.24 -13.20 -4.44
C TRP A 68 -14.66 -12.48 -5.73
N HIS A 69 -14.59 -11.16 -5.68
CA HIS A 69 -14.81 -10.31 -6.83
C HIS A 69 -13.98 -9.05 -6.70
N TYR A 70 -13.70 -8.43 -7.84
CA TYR A 70 -13.02 -7.15 -7.90
C TYR A 70 -14.03 -6.01 -7.75
N GLU A 71 -13.68 -5.03 -6.92
CA GLU A 71 -14.39 -3.76 -6.81
C GLU A 71 -13.42 -2.59 -6.98
N ASP A 72 -13.84 -1.58 -7.73
CA ASP A 72 -13.27 -0.24 -7.69
C ASP A 72 -14.35 0.82 -7.48
N LYS A 73 -14.07 1.79 -6.59
CA LYS A 73 -15.05 2.85 -6.27
C LYS A 73 -14.41 4.11 -5.72
N PRO A 74 -15.02 5.28 -5.97
CA PRO A 74 -14.73 6.49 -5.21
C PRO A 74 -14.93 6.23 -3.71
N ALA A 75 -13.97 6.67 -2.91
CA ALA A 75 -13.88 6.38 -1.50
C ALA A 75 -13.51 7.61 -0.68
N ASN A 76 -13.75 7.52 0.62
CA ASN A 76 -13.24 8.43 1.63
C ASN A 76 -12.51 7.57 2.67
N SER A 77 -11.24 7.86 2.97
CA SER A 77 -10.46 6.97 3.86
C SER A 77 -11.00 6.93 5.29
N LEU A 78 -11.68 7.99 5.73
CA LEU A 78 -12.21 8.15 7.09
C LEU A 78 -13.58 7.50 7.28
N ARG A 79 -14.31 7.27 6.19
CA ARG A 79 -15.63 6.60 6.24
C ARG A 79 -15.51 5.09 6.47
N SER A 80 -14.38 4.49 6.08
CA SER A 80 -14.09 3.08 6.31
C SER A 80 -13.72 2.92 7.79
N GLY A 81 -14.73 2.77 8.67
CA GLY A 81 -14.53 2.65 10.12
C GLY A 81 -13.64 1.47 10.54
N ASN A 82 -13.28 0.61 9.59
CA ASN A 82 -12.38 -0.52 9.74
C ASN A 82 -10.93 -0.29 9.29
N MET A 83 -10.60 0.85 8.67
CA MET A 83 -9.23 1.12 8.21
C MET A 83 -8.31 1.41 9.41
N ILE A 84 -7.30 0.58 9.60
CA ILE A 84 -6.37 0.71 10.73
C ILE A 84 -5.06 1.37 10.35
N GLY A 85 -4.65 1.32 9.08
CA GLY A 85 -3.38 1.87 8.65
C GLY A 85 -3.18 1.93 7.14
N ARG A 86 -2.19 2.73 6.73
CA ARG A 86 -1.83 2.95 5.32
C ARG A 86 -0.33 2.83 5.07
N ILE A 87 0.07 2.07 4.07
CA ILE A 87 1.45 1.96 3.64
C ILE A 87 1.62 2.63 2.29
N LEU A 88 2.39 3.70 2.21
CA LEU A 88 2.70 4.40 0.97
C LEU A 88 3.61 3.53 0.08
N VAL A 89 3.15 3.28 -1.15
CA VAL A 89 3.89 2.51 -2.16
C VAL A 89 4.36 3.36 -3.35
N ALA A 90 3.62 4.40 -3.72
CA ALA A 90 4.02 5.32 -4.80
C ALA A 90 3.45 6.73 -4.60
N LYS A 91 4.14 7.73 -5.19
CA LYS A 91 3.68 9.12 -5.27
C LYS A 91 3.63 9.55 -6.73
N PHE A 92 2.59 10.29 -7.09
CA PHE A 92 2.32 10.79 -8.44
C PHE A 92 2.27 12.31 -8.46
N SER A 93 2.49 12.88 -9.65
CA SER A 93 2.40 14.32 -9.88
C SER A 93 0.98 14.85 -9.62
N SER A 94 0.90 16.09 -9.16
CA SER A 94 -0.36 16.87 -9.03
C SER A 94 -1.05 17.18 -10.34
N THR A 95 -0.28 17.13 -11.42
CA THR A 95 -0.71 17.67 -12.71
C THR A 95 -1.74 16.78 -13.38
N VAL A 96 -1.89 15.53 -12.91
CA VAL A 96 -2.89 14.58 -13.38
C VAL A 96 -4.01 14.52 -12.33
N PRO A 97 -5.27 14.78 -12.70
CA PRO A 97 -6.39 14.62 -11.79
C PRO A 97 -6.47 13.21 -11.20
N VAL A 98 -6.85 13.09 -9.92
CA VAL A 98 -7.01 11.80 -9.23
C VAL A 98 -7.93 10.84 -10.00
N THR A 99 -8.96 11.37 -10.67
CA THR A 99 -9.91 10.57 -11.46
C THR A 99 -9.28 9.93 -12.69
N ASP A 100 -8.36 10.62 -13.36
CA ASP A 100 -7.70 10.10 -14.56
C ASP A 100 -6.62 9.10 -14.18
N LEU A 101 -5.89 9.39 -13.10
CA LEU A 101 -4.95 8.44 -12.52
C LEU A 101 -5.67 7.18 -12.00
N ALA A 102 -6.85 7.32 -11.38
CA ALA A 102 -7.67 6.20 -10.94
C ALA A 102 -8.13 5.34 -12.10
N LYS A 103 -8.57 5.94 -13.22
CA LYS A 103 -8.92 5.18 -14.44
C LYS A 103 -7.72 4.41 -14.98
N SER A 104 -6.55 5.05 -15.06
CA SER A 104 -5.32 4.42 -15.54
C SER A 104 -4.92 3.22 -14.67
N ILE A 105 -4.88 3.40 -13.34
CA ILE A 105 -4.59 2.32 -12.39
C ILE A 105 -5.67 1.23 -12.50
N GLY A 106 -6.94 1.61 -12.55
CA GLY A 106 -8.09 0.71 -12.65
C GLY A 106 -8.03 -0.20 -13.87
N MET A 107 -7.62 0.30 -15.04
CA MET A 107 -7.44 -0.53 -16.25
C MET A 107 -6.42 -1.66 -16.04
N VAL A 108 -5.36 -1.39 -15.28
CA VAL A 108 -4.29 -2.36 -14.99
C VAL A 108 -4.75 -3.36 -13.94
N VAL A 109 -5.19 -2.87 -12.77
CA VAL A 109 -5.48 -3.75 -11.63
C VAL A 109 -6.74 -4.58 -11.83
N LYS A 110 -7.67 -4.13 -12.69
CA LYS A 110 -8.83 -4.94 -13.11
C LYS A 110 -8.44 -6.15 -13.99
N SER A 111 -7.28 -6.13 -14.62
CA SER A 111 -6.77 -7.27 -15.40
C SER A 111 -6.14 -8.37 -14.53
N VAL A 112 -5.87 -8.07 -13.26
CA VAL A 112 -5.34 -9.02 -12.29
C VAL A 112 -6.43 -10.05 -11.96
N ARG A 113 -6.07 -11.32 -11.99
CA ARG A 113 -7.01 -12.42 -11.83
C ARG A 113 -7.58 -12.43 -10.40
N VAL A 114 -8.89 -12.62 -10.29
CA VAL A 114 -9.57 -12.99 -9.05
C VAL A 114 -9.86 -14.50 -9.08
N VAL A 115 -9.51 -15.22 -8.01
CA VAL A 115 -9.62 -16.68 -7.94
C VAL A 115 -10.57 -17.09 -6.82
N ASP A 116 -11.65 -17.77 -7.18
CA ASP A 116 -12.72 -18.20 -6.25
C ASP A 116 -12.50 -19.61 -5.67
N ASP A 117 -11.76 -20.45 -6.39
CA ASP A 117 -11.65 -21.90 -6.17
C ASP A 117 -10.33 -22.32 -5.53
N ASP A 118 -9.60 -21.38 -4.93
CA ASP A 118 -8.34 -21.62 -4.24
C ASP A 118 -8.40 -21.09 -2.81
N ALA A 119 -8.32 -22.00 -1.84
CA ALA A 119 -8.36 -21.68 -0.40
C ALA A 119 -7.11 -20.91 0.07
N ASN A 120 -6.02 -20.94 -0.69
CA ASN A 120 -4.82 -20.16 -0.40
C ASN A 120 -4.89 -18.76 -1.00
N TRP A 121 -5.84 -18.51 -1.92
CA TRP A 121 -5.98 -17.22 -2.57
C TRP A 121 -6.69 -16.22 -1.65
N THR A 122 -6.16 -15.00 -1.59
CA THR A 122 -6.61 -13.95 -0.67
C THR A 122 -6.49 -12.57 -1.30
N CYS A 123 -7.15 -11.58 -0.70
CA CYS A 123 -6.98 -10.16 -1.09
C CYS A 123 -5.52 -9.67 -1.01
N ARG A 124 -4.70 -10.30 -0.16
CA ARG A 124 -3.26 -10.04 -0.06
C ARG A 124 -2.52 -10.43 -1.34
N ILE A 125 -2.75 -11.65 -1.83
CA ILE A 125 -2.17 -12.14 -3.09
C ILE A 125 -2.62 -11.24 -4.25
N TRP A 126 -3.90 -10.86 -4.30
CA TRP A 126 -4.38 -9.91 -5.31
C TRP A 126 -3.65 -8.57 -5.27
N VAL A 127 -3.41 -8.00 -4.08
CA VAL A 127 -2.65 -6.74 -3.94
C VAL A 127 -1.20 -6.89 -4.40
N GLU A 128 -0.54 -8.01 -4.09
CA GLU A 128 0.81 -8.30 -4.59
C GLU A 128 0.86 -8.32 -6.11
N GLU A 129 -0.01 -9.12 -6.74
CA GLU A 129 -0.10 -9.24 -8.19
C GLU A 129 -0.47 -7.90 -8.85
N ALA A 130 -1.33 -7.10 -8.22
CA ALA A 130 -1.69 -5.77 -8.70
C ALA A 130 -0.54 -4.77 -8.64
N LEU A 131 0.26 -4.80 -7.57
CA LEU A 131 1.46 -3.97 -7.46
C LEU A 131 2.51 -4.38 -8.50
N ASP A 132 2.64 -5.68 -8.77
CA ASP A 132 3.53 -6.21 -9.79
C ASP A 132 3.10 -5.82 -11.21
N ALA A 133 1.81 -5.92 -11.52
CA ALA A 133 1.26 -5.47 -12.79
C ALA A 133 1.47 -3.97 -13.02
N LEU A 134 1.26 -3.14 -11.97
CA LEU A 134 1.55 -1.70 -12.05
C LEU A 134 3.05 -1.44 -12.24
N ARG A 135 3.91 -2.10 -11.46
CA ARG A 135 5.36 -1.97 -11.53
C ARG A 135 5.91 -2.33 -12.91
N ALA A 136 5.34 -3.34 -13.56
CA ALA A 136 5.72 -3.78 -14.91
C ALA A 136 5.50 -2.71 -15.99
N LEU A 137 4.64 -1.71 -15.75
CA LEU A 137 4.48 -0.58 -16.67
C LEU A 137 5.69 0.35 -16.71
N GLY A 138 6.57 0.31 -15.72
CA GLY A 138 7.75 1.18 -15.64
C GLY A 138 7.42 2.63 -15.26
N ASP A 139 8.25 3.57 -15.70
CA ASP A 139 8.13 5.01 -15.45
C ASP A 139 7.86 5.37 -13.98
N GLN A 140 6.76 6.10 -13.73
CA GLN A 140 6.34 6.52 -12.39
C GLN A 140 5.90 5.36 -11.49
N TYR A 141 5.66 4.16 -12.04
CA TYR A 141 5.28 2.96 -11.29
C TYR A 141 6.49 2.10 -10.90
N ALA A 142 7.66 2.29 -11.55
CA ALA A 142 8.88 1.53 -11.24
C ALA A 142 9.37 1.71 -9.78
N VAL A 143 8.91 2.77 -9.10
CA VAL A 143 9.22 3.04 -7.69
C VAL A 143 8.44 2.15 -6.71
N ILE A 144 7.36 1.50 -7.17
CA ILE A 144 6.57 0.58 -6.35
C ILE A 144 7.51 -0.51 -5.80
N PRO A 145 7.49 -0.78 -4.49
CA PRO A 145 8.29 -1.85 -3.91
C PRO A 145 7.80 -3.21 -4.42
N GLU A 146 8.74 -4.15 -4.53
CA GLU A 146 8.40 -5.56 -4.64
C GLU A 146 7.73 -6.03 -3.35
N VAL A 147 6.54 -6.60 -3.45
CA VAL A 147 5.85 -7.22 -2.33
C VAL A 147 5.60 -8.67 -2.73
N THR A 148 6.17 -9.60 -1.98
CA THR A 148 6.07 -11.03 -2.25
C THR A 148 5.64 -11.75 -0.99
N TYR A 149 4.86 -12.82 -1.17
CA TYR A 149 4.47 -13.72 -0.11
C TYR A 149 5.67 -14.27 0.69
N GLY A 150 5.63 -14.10 2.01
CA GLY A 150 6.72 -14.41 2.95
C GLY A 150 7.90 -13.44 2.92
N GLY A 151 7.85 -12.39 2.08
CA GLY A 151 8.94 -11.48 1.81
C GLY A 151 9.16 -10.41 2.88
N ALA A 152 10.33 -9.77 2.86
CA ALA A 152 10.70 -8.77 3.86
C ALA A 152 9.81 -7.52 3.86
N VAL A 153 9.30 -7.07 2.70
CA VAL A 153 8.39 -5.91 2.62
C VAL A 153 7.03 -6.26 3.22
N GLU A 154 6.54 -7.46 2.89
CA GLU A 154 5.26 -7.96 3.34
C GLU A 154 5.23 -8.21 4.85
N ASN A 155 6.29 -8.81 5.42
CA ASN A 155 6.44 -8.96 6.86
C ASN A 155 6.41 -7.61 7.58
N ARG A 156 7.09 -6.59 7.04
CA ARG A 156 7.03 -5.22 7.59
C ARG A 156 5.64 -4.58 7.51
N ILE A 157 4.85 -4.93 6.49
CA ILE A 157 3.45 -4.48 6.37
C ILE A 157 2.61 -5.12 7.46
N LEU A 158 2.78 -6.43 7.70
CA LEU A 158 2.06 -7.15 8.76
C LEU A 158 2.44 -6.65 10.16
N GLU A 159 3.73 -6.48 10.43
CA GLU A 159 4.23 -5.89 11.69
C GLU A 159 3.60 -4.52 11.93
N PHE A 160 3.61 -3.65 10.91
CA PHE A 160 2.96 -2.35 10.98
C PHE A 160 1.44 -2.46 11.22
N GLY A 161 0.77 -3.44 10.61
CA GLY A 161 -0.64 -3.71 10.85
C GLY A 161 -0.92 -4.02 12.32
N ASN A 162 -0.11 -4.88 12.92
CA ASN A 162 -0.23 -5.26 14.34
C ASN A 162 0.00 -4.04 15.25
N GLU A 163 1.06 -3.28 15.01
CA GLU A 163 1.34 -2.03 15.74
C GLU A 163 0.19 -1.01 15.62
N ALA A 164 -0.38 -0.88 14.42
CA ALA A 164 -1.48 0.04 14.16
C ALA A 164 -2.77 -0.40 14.85
N MET A 165 -3.09 -1.70 14.85
CA MET A 165 -4.24 -2.27 15.54
C MET A 165 -4.13 -2.05 17.05
N ASP A 166 -2.98 -2.34 17.65
CA ASP A 166 -2.73 -2.14 19.08
C ASP A 166 -2.86 -0.66 19.46
N LYS A 167 -2.30 0.23 18.64
CA LYS A 167 -2.41 1.67 18.85
C LYS A 167 -3.86 2.15 18.78
N ASN A 168 -4.64 1.67 17.82
CA ASN A 168 -6.04 2.07 17.67
C ASN A 168 -6.89 1.53 18.83
N ARG A 169 -6.66 0.29 19.28
CA ARG A 169 -7.37 -0.31 20.43
C ARG A 169 -7.10 0.44 21.74
N ASN A 170 -5.87 0.92 21.91
CA ASN A 170 -5.45 1.63 23.13
C ASN A 170 -5.69 3.15 23.07
N SER A 171 -6.00 3.69 21.89
CA SER A 171 -6.24 5.11 21.68
C SER A 171 -7.71 5.45 21.95
N ARG A 172 -7.96 6.42 22.83
CA ARG A 172 -9.28 7.08 22.95
C ARG A 172 -9.47 8.22 21.94
N LYS A 173 -8.53 8.42 21.01
CA LYS A 173 -8.59 9.53 20.06
C LYS A 173 -9.48 9.16 18.88
N ASP A 174 -10.48 9.98 18.65
CA ASP A 174 -11.25 9.96 17.41
C ASP A 174 -10.32 10.26 16.23
N ILE A 175 -10.34 9.41 15.21
CA ILE A 175 -9.66 9.65 13.94
C ILE A 175 -10.51 10.67 13.17
N LYS A 176 -10.09 11.93 13.19
CA LYS A 176 -10.82 13.04 12.52
C LYS A 176 -10.20 13.43 11.19
N HIS A 177 -8.92 13.13 11.00
CA HIS A 177 -8.19 13.44 9.78
C HIS A 177 -7.44 12.22 9.26
N ALA A 178 -7.25 12.20 7.95
CA ALA A 178 -6.42 11.23 7.25
C ALA A 178 -5.05 11.01 7.90
N LYS A 179 -4.38 12.10 8.28
CA LYS A 179 -3.06 12.08 8.94
C LYS A 179 -3.06 11.42 10.33
N ASP A 180 -4.22 11.27 10.96
CA ASP A 180 -4.35 10.66 12.29
C ASP A 180 -4.31 9.12 12.20
N LEU A 181 -4.63 8.56 11.02
CA LEU A 181 -4.43 7.14 10.74
C LEU A 181 -2.93 6.81 10.78
N PRO A 182 -2.55 5.69 11.43
CA PRO A 182 -1.23 5.12 11.28
C PRO A 182 -0.81 5.05 9.81
N HIS A 183 0.38 5.54 9.51
CA HIS A 183 0.92 5.49 8.15
C HIS A 183 2.42 5.27 8.14
N LYS A 184 2.90 4.51 7.14
CA LYS A 184 4.31 4.17 6.95
C LYS A 184 4.65 4.19 5.47
N ALA A 185 5.92 4.35 5.11
CA ALA A 185 6.38 4.12 3.73
C ALA A 185 6.87 2.68 3.59
N ALA A 186 6.55 2.02 2.48
CA ALA A 186 6.97 0.63 2.24
C ALA A 186 8.49 0.48 2.04
N ARG A 187 9.12 1.49 1.42
CA ARG A 187 10.58 1.59 1.35
C ARG A 187 11.08 2.48 2.48
N PRO A 188 12.17 2.12 3.19
CA PRO A 188 12.91 3.08 3.97
C PRO A 188 13.26 4.23 3.04
N LEU A 189 12.90 5.47 3.41
CA LEU A 189 13.40 6.63 2.68
C LEU A 189 14.92 6.51 2.76
N ARG A 190 15.60 6.21 1.64
CA ARG A 190 17.04 6.36 1.57
C ARG A 190 17.30 7.79 2.02
N ARG A 191 17.93 7.96 3.19
CA ARG A 191 18.54 9.25 3.53
C ARG A 191 19.55 9.47 2.41
N VAL A 192 19.19 10.32 1.47
CA VAL A 192 20.22 10.98 0.68
C VAL A 192 20.97 11.78 1.73
N LEU A 193 22.14 11.28 2.14
CA LEU A 193 23.08 12.05 2.93
C LEU A 193 23.53 13.20 2.04
N VAL A 194 22.74 14.28 2.03
CA VAL A 194 23.14 15.54 1.42
C VAL A 194 24.19 16.11 2.36
N GLY A 195 25.47 15.93 2.01
CA GLY A 195 26.54 16.77 2.55
C GLY A 195 27.69 16.10 3.29
N GLU A 196 28.20 14.95 2.84
CA GLU A 196 29.65 14.77 2.97
C GLU A 196 30.32 15.46 1.78
N LYS A 197 30.96 16.61 2.06
CA LYS A 197 31.91 17.22 1.14
C LYS A 197 32.96 16.17 0.81
N ILE A 198 32.97 15.70 -0.44
CA ILE A 198 34.13 15.02 -1.01
C ILE A 198 35.28 16.04 -0.96
N PRO A 199 36.37 15.79 -0.21
CA PRO A 199 37.56 16.62 -0.32
C PRO A 199 38.07 16.52 -1.75
N ASP A 200 38.35 17.66 -2.35
CA ASP A 200 38.94 17.82 -3.67
C ASP A 200 40.20 16.95 -3.78
N ALA A 201 40.11 15.84 -4.51
CA ALA A 201 41.21 14.92 -4.74
C ALA A 201 41.72 15.10 -6.17
N ARG A 202 42.51 16.14 -6.37
CA ARG A 202 43.64 16.05 -7.29
C ARG A 202 44.67 15.13 -6.66
N GLU A 203 44.62 13.83 -6.98
CA GLU A 203 45.79 12.98 -7.26
C GLU A 203 45.38 11.51 -7.48
N SER A 204 45.66 11.04 -8.70
CA SER A 204 46.10 9.70 -9.10
C SER A 204 45.51 8.42 -8.47
N PHE A 205 44.90 7.62 -9.34
CA PHE A 205 45.11 6.16 -9.53
C PHE A 205 45.37 5.27 -8.31
N LEU A 206 44.39 4.41 -7.98
CA LEU A 206 44.62 2.96 -7.84
C LEU A 206 43.28 2.22 -7.80
N VAL A 207 43.05 1.39 -8.83
CA VAL A 207 42.04 0.32 -8.81
C VAL A 207 42.43 -0.66 -7.71
N ARG A 208 41.56 -0.90 -6.74
CA ARG A 208 41.62 -2.08 -5.87
C ARG A 208 40.29 -2.82 -5.95
N HIS A 209 40.37 -4.06 -6.44
CA HIS A 209 39.38 -5.10 -6.21
C HIS A 209 39.14 -5.26 -4.70
N ILE A 210 37.88 -5.40 -4.31
CA ILE A 210 37.50 -5.92 -3.00
C ILE A 210 36.53 -7.07 -3.25
N ASP A 211 37.07 -8.27 -3.17
CA ASP A 211 36.33 -9.47 -2.83
C ASP A 211 36.18 -9.58 -1.29
N ASP A 212 35.24 -10.44 -0.88
CA ASP A 212 34.99 -10.97 0.47
C ASP A 212 34.10 -10.17 1.44
N ILE A 213 32.82 -10.55 1.48
CA ILE A 213 32.00 -10.50 2.70
C ILE A 213 31.73 -11.94 3.14
N LYS A 214 32.38 -12.34 4.25
CA LYS A 214 32.07 -13.57 4.99
C LYS A 214 30.86 -13.33 5.90
N TYR A 215 29.84 -14.17 5.77
CA TYR A 215 28.77 -14.31 6.75
C TYR A 215 29.25 -15.24 7.88
N SER A 216 29.17 -14.75 9.13
CA SER A 216 29.25 -15.59 10.33
C SER A 216 27.85 -15.69 10.94
N PHE A 217 27.31 -16.92 10.94
CA PHE A 217 26.17 -17.33 11.74
C PHE A 217 26.58 -17.39 13.22
N VAL A 218 25.73 -16.88 14.11
CA VAL A 218 25.72 -17.28 15.53
C VAL A 218 24.30 -17.71 15.85
N SER A 219 24.17 -19.01 16.11
CA SER A 219 23.03 -19.67 16.72
C SER A 219 23.06 -19.49 18.23
N TRP A 220 21.96 -19.04 18.81
CA TRP A 220 21.47 -19.44 20.13
C TRP A 220 19.94 -19.41 20.09
#